data_AF-A0A8S3J573-F1
#
_entry.id   AF-A0A8S3J573-F1
#
_cell.length_a   1.000
_cell.length_b   1.000
_cell.length_c   1.000
_cell.angle_alpha   90.00
_cell.angle_beta   90.00
_cell.angle_gamma   90.00
#
_symmetry.space_group_name_H-M   'P 1'
#
loop_
_entity.id
_entity.type
_entity.pdbx_description
1 polymer ?
#
loop_
_entity_poly.entity_id
_entity_poly.type
_entity_poly.pdbx_seq_one_letter_code
_entity_poly.pdbx_strand_id
1 'polypeptide(L)'
;LSPQDRFNIQADVFALARAGRRGYVDYLKLLRQAYKHEENLTVWKSILRQLSDLGSIFEYAYLNNTKLLYQSYVCDLLLNIYNKLTWDSLPNESSQAIILRSIILLNMGVNEHDKTRDEAAARFEKIFIGNNEDNFMDPNIRGAVYLTVAKRGNQRTFDQLKS
;
A
#
# COMPACT_ATOMS: atom_id res chain seq x y z
N LEU A 1 -17.51 -17.20 -3.88
CA LEU A 1 -17.81 -15.91 -4.52
C LEU A 1 -16.78 -15.64 -5.60
N SER A 2 -17.22 -15.23 -6.79
CA SER A 2 -16.29 -14.81 -7.85
C SER A 2 -15.55 -13.53 -7.42
N PRO A 3 -14.40 -13.18 -8.05
CA PRO A 3 -13.75 -11.90 -7.81
C PRO A 3 -14.68 -10.70 -8.05
N GLN A 4 -15.59 -10.80 -9.04
CA GLN A 4 -16.58 -9.77 -9.32
C GLN A 4 -17.57 -9.60 -8.16
N ASP A 5 -18.08 -10.69 -7.60
CA ASP A 5 -19.01 -10.63 -6.45
C ASP A 5 -18.33 -9.98 -5.25
N ARG A 6 -17.08 -10.38 -4.96
CA ARG A 6 -16.30 -9.82 -3.85
C ARG A 6 -16.05 -8.32 -4.07
N PHE A 7 -15.61 -7.94 -5.28
CA PHE A 7 -15.47 -6.53 -5.65
C PHE A 7 -16.77 -5.73 -5.40
N ASN A 8 -17.91 -6.23 -5.88
CA ASN A 8 -19.20 -5.54 -5.75
C ASN A 8 -19.60 -5.39 -4.27
N ILE A 9 -19.52 -6.46 -3.48
CA ILE A 9 -19.92 -6.46 -2.08
C ILE A 9 -19.15 -5.42 -1.26
N GLN A 10 -17.81 -5.39 -1.35
CA GLN A 10 -17.03 -4.42 -0.59
C GLN A 10 -17.25 -2.99 -1.07
N ALA A 11 -17.43 -2.78 -2.38
CA ALA A 11 -17.68 -1.46 -2.96
C ALA A 11 -19.03 -0.89 -2.52
N ASP A 12 -20.08 -1.72 -2.50
CA ASP A 12 -21.41 -1.31 -2.07
C ASP A 12 -21.44 -0.97 -0.58
N VAL A 13 -20.75 -1.76 0.26
CA VAL A 13 -20.65 -1.46 1.70
C VAL A 13 -19.90 -0.16 1.95
N PHE A 14 -18.83 0.11 1.20
CA PHE A 14 -18.15 1.41 1.25
C PHE A 14 -19.07 2.56 0.79
N ALA A 15 -19.81 2.37 -0.31
CA ALA A 15 -20.73 3.38 -0.82
C ALA A 15 -21.85 3.70 0.18
N LEU A 16 -22.41 2.68 0.84
CA LEU A 16 -23.39 2.84 1.92
C LEU A 16 -22.79 3.59 3.13
N ALA A 17 -21.54 3.30 3.50
CA ALA A 17 -20.85 4.01 4.56
C ALA A 17 -20.64 5.49 4.19
N ARG A 18 -20.19 5.77 2.97
CA ARG A 18 -20.02 7.13 2.45
C ARG A 18 -21.33 7.91 2.37
N ALA A 19 -22.44 7.23 2.05
CA ALA A 19 -23.77 7.83 2.03
C ALA A 19 -24.41 8.00 3.42
N GLY A 20 -23.70 7.67 4.50
CA GLY A 20 -24.21 7.75 5.88
C GLY A 20 -25.30 6.71 6.21
N ARG A 21 -25.49 5.70 5.35
CA ARG A 21 -26.48 4.61 5.55
C ARG A 21 -25.93 3.46 6.38
N ARG A 22 -24.61 3.36 6.52
CA ARG A 22 -23.84 2.43 7.36
C ARG A 22 -22.66 3.19 7.99
N GLY A 23 -22.01 2.61 8.99
CA GLY A 23 -20.77 3.19 9.53
C GLY A 23 -19.53 2.71 8.77
N TYR A 24 -18.48 3.54 8.65
CA TYR A 24 -17.18 3.08 8.13
C TYR A 24 -16.58 1.93 8.94
N VAL A 25 -16.93 1.83 10.23
CA VAL A 25 -16.56 0.68 11.07
C VAL A 25 -17.08 -0.65 10.50
N ASP A 26 -18.27 -0.68 9.91
CA ASP A 26 -18.82 -1.90 9.30
C ASP A 26 -18.02 -2.31 8.06
N TYR A 27 -17.61 -1.34 7.24
CA TYR A 27 -16.73 -1.57 6.10
C TYR A 27 -15.38 -2.14 6.54
N LEU A 28 -14.73 -1.54 7.55
CA LEU A 28 -13.46 -2.04 8.08
C LEU A 28 -13.60 -3.45 8.69
N LYS A 29 -14.69 -3.73 9.40
CA LYS A 29 -14.97 -5.09 9.91
C LYS A 29 -15.12 -6.11 8.79
N LEU A 30 -15.87 -5.77 7.74
CA LEU A 30 -16.03 -6.63 6.56
C LEU A 30 -14.68 -6.98 5.94
N LEU A 31 -13.85 -5.96 5.66
CA LEU A 31 -12.53 -6.18 5.07
C LEU A 31 -11.67 -7.11 5.94
N ARG A 32 -11.61 -6.86 7.24
CA ARG A 32 -10.84 -7.68 8.18
C ARG A 32 -11.31 -9.13 8.23
N GLN A 33 -12.61 -9.38 8.13
CA GLN A 33 -13.19 -10.71 8.27
C GLN A 33 -13.15 -11.52 6.97
N ALA A 34 -13.35 -10.86 5.81
CA ALA A 34 -13.57 -11.55 4.54
C ALA A 34 -12.43 -11.39 3.51
N TYR A 35 -11.56 -10.39 3.66
CA TYR A 35 -10.57 -10.04 2.62
C TYR A 35 -9.11 -10.23 3.03
N LYS A 36 -8.83 -10.69 4.26
CA LYS A 36 -7.45 -11.00 4.70
C LYS A 36 -6.71 -12.02 3.83
N HIS A 37 -7.43 -12.83 3.06
CA HIS A 37 -6.84 -13.82 2.14
C HIS A 37 -7.15 -13.51 0.67
N GLU A 38 -7.55 -12.28 0.35
CA GLU A 38 -7.74 -11.86 -1.04
C GLU A 38 -6.41 -11.84 -1.79
N GLU A 39 -6.44 -12.22 -3.07
CA GLU A 39 -5.27 -12.25 -3.96
C GLU A 39 -5.56 -11.60 -5.32
N ASN A 40 -6.82 -11.33 -5.63
CA ASN A 40 -7.21 -10.78 -6.90
C ASN A 40 -6.88 -9.28 -7.00
N LEU A 41 -6.13 -8.93 -8.05
CA LEU A 41 -5.68 -7.56 -8.31
C LEU A 41 -6.84 -6.56 -8.40
N THR A 42 -7.93 -6.90 -9.08
CA THR A 42 -9.06 -5.98 -9.27
C THR A 42 -9.75 -5.68 -7.94
N VAL A 43 -9.92 -6.69 -7.09
CA VAL A 43 -10.48 -6.52 -5.75
C VAL A 43 -9.57 -5.64 -4.90
N TRP A 44 -8.26 -5.93 -4.88
CA TRP A 44 -7.29 -5.14 -4.12
C TRP A 44 -7.21 -3.68 -4.57
N LYS A 45 -7.19 -3.41 -5.88
CA LYS A 45 -7.22 -2.03 -6.40
C LYS A 45 -8.41 -1.25 -5.87
N SER A 46 -9.58 -1.87 -5.81
CA SER A 46 -10.80 -1.24 -5.29
C SER A 46 -10.68 -0.93 -3.80
N ILE A 47 -10.29 -1.93 -3.01
CA ILE A 47 -10.13 -1.81 -1.55
C ILE A 47 -9.10 -0.73 -1.21
N LEU A 48 -7.93 -0.77 -1.86
CA LEU A 48 -6.83 0.17 -1.59
C LEU A 48 -7.21 1.60 -1.94
N ARG A 49 -7.94 1.82 -3.06
CA ARG A 49 -8.47 3.15 -3.40
C ARG A 49 -9.40 3.67 -2.30
N GLN A 50 -10.33 2.85 -1.86
CA GLN A 50 -11.31 3.22 -0.82
C GLN A 50 -10.66 3.45 0.55
N LEU A 51 -9.64 2.66 0.90
CA LEU A 51 -8.82 2.87 2.08
C LEU A 51 -7.97 4.15 1.96
N SER A 52 -7.49 4.51 0.77
CA SER A 52 -6.81 5.79 0.58
C SER A 52 -7.78 6.96 0.75
N ASP A 53 -8.98 6.87 0.19
CA ASP A 53 -10.03 7.90 0.34
C ASP A 53 -10.36 8.11 1.83
N LEU A 54 -10.57 7.02 2.57
CA LEU A 54 -10.83 7.07 4.02
C LEU A 54 -9.61 7.58 4.81
N GLY A 55 -8.40 7.17 4.42
CA GLY A 55 -7.15 7.58 5.04
C GLY A 55 -6.95 9.10 5.03
N SER A 56 -7.31 9.74 3.92
CA SER A 56 -7.20 11.20 3.76
C SER A 56 -7.99 11.99 4.81
N ILE A 57 -9.13 11.45 5.29
CA ILE A 57 -9.97 12.10 6.31
C ILE A 57 -9.20 12.31 7.61
N PHE A 58 -8.37 11.35 8.02
CA PHE A 58 -7.58 11.47 9.25
C PHE A 58 -6.50 12.54 9.14
N GLU A 59 -5.99 12.80 7.93
CA GLU A 59 -5.02 13.86 7.68
C GLU A 59 -5.68 15.24 7.80
N TYR A 60 -6.84 15.42 7.16
CA TYR A 60 -7.58 16.68 7.22
C TYR A 60 -8.13 17.02 8.61
N ALA A 61 -8.52 16.00 9.37
CA ALA A 61 -9.10 16.19 10.71
C ALA A 61 -8.06 16.32 11.83
N TYR A 62 -6.75 16.32 11.51
CA TYR A 62 -5.64 16.38 12.48
C TYR A 62 -5.69 15.28 13.56
N LEU A 63 -6.21 14.09 13.21
CA LEU A 63 -6.42 12.98 14.15
C LEU A 63 -5.20 12.05 14.22
N ASN A 64 -4.06 12.56 14.67
CA ASN A 64 -2.77 11.85 14.59
C ASN A 64 -2.78 10.46 15.28
N ASN A 65 -3.36 10.34 16.48
CA ASN A 65 -3.43 9.05 17.18
C ASN A 65 -4.29 8.04 16.42
N THR A 66 -5.44 8.47 15.91
CA THR A 66 -6.34 7.62 15.12
C THR A 66 -5.72 7.24 13.78
N LYS A 67 -4.94 8.15 13.17
CA LYS A 67 -4.17 7.88 11.94
C LYS A 67 -3.20 6.72 12.14
N LEU A 68 -2.46 6.69 13.25
CA LEU A 68 -1.54 5.59 13.54
C LEU A 68 -2.28 4.24 13.70
N LEU A 69 -3.42 4.24 14.40
CA LEU A 69 -4.27 3.04 14.52
C LEU A 69 -4.80 2.59 13.15
N TYR A 70 -5.18 3.53 12.29
CA TYR A 70 -5.65 3.26 10.95
C TYR A 70 -4.54 2.68 10.05
N GLN A 71 -3.35 3.27 10.07
CA GLN A 71 -2.17 2.76 9.35
C GLN A 71 -1.84 1.32 9.80
N SER A 72 -1.84 1.07 11.11
CA SER A 72 -1.65 -0.27 11.67
C SER A 72 -2.72 -1.26 11.19
N TYR A 73 -3.99 -0.84 11.14
CA TYR A 73 -5.08 -1.64 10.60
C TYR A 73 -4.85 -1.99 9.12
N VAL A 74 -4.43 -1.04 8.29
CA VAL A 74 -4.18 -1.28 6.86
C VAL A 74 -3.03 -2.28 6.69
N CYS A 75 -1.93 -2.11 7.43
CA CYS A 75 -0.81 -3.04 7.42
C CYS A 75 -1.22 -4.47 7.82
N ASP A 76 -2.02 -4.63 8.89
CA ASP A 76 -2.56 -5.94 9.31
C ASP A 76 -3.45 -6.60 8.25
N LEU A 77 -4.25 -5.81 7.52
CA LEU A 77 -5.10 -6.32 6.45
C LEU A 77 -4.29 -6.86 5.27
N LEU A 78 -3.20 -6.17 4.92
CA LEU A 78 -2.36 -6.49 3.76
C LEU A 78 -1.26 -7.52 4.07
N LEU A 79 -1.00 -7.82 5.34
CA LEU A 79 0.16 -8.62 5.76
C LEU A 79 0.23 -9.99 5.07
N ASN A 80 -0.91 -10.67 4.89
CA ASN A 80 -0.95 -11.99 4.27
C ASN A 80 -0.51 -11.97 2.81
N ILE A 81 -0.98 -10.99 2.03
CA ILE A 81 -0.57 -10.86 0.62
C ILE A 81 0.86 -10.32 0.54
N TYR A 82 1.24 -9.37 1.40
CA TYR A 82 2.62 -8.87 1.49
C TYR A 82 3.63 -10.01 1.69
N ASN A 83 3.37 -10.94 2.61
CA ASN A 83 4.27 -12.06 2.90
C ASN A 83 4.42 -13.07 1.73
N LYS A 84 3.56 -13.01 0.72
CA LYS A 84 3.66 -13.84 -0.49
C LYS A 84 4.45 -13.16 -1.61
N LEU A 85 4.77 -11.88 -1.46
CA LEU A 85 5.43 -11.07 -2.47
C LEU A 85 6.93 -10.95 -2.16
N THR A 86 7.71 -10.83 -3.23
CA THR A 86 9.12 -10.47 -3.17
C THR A 86 9.30 -9.01 -3.54
N TRP A 87 10.44 -8.41 -3.23
CA TRP A 87 10.76 -7.06 -3.72
C TRP A 87 11.28 -7.09 -5.16
N ASP A 88 12.06 -8.12 -5.49
CA ASP A 88 12.60 -8.34 -6.81
C ASP A 88 11.61 -9.14 -7.67
N SER A 89 11.59 -8.83 -8.97
CA SER A 89 10.74 -9.52 -9.94
C SER A 89 11.11 -11.00 -10.02
N LEU A 90 10.10 -11.85 -10.20
CA LEU A 90 10.29 -13.30 -10.38
C LEU A 90 10.41 -13.65 -11.88
N PRO A 91 11.11 -14.73 -12.24
CA PRO A 91 11.07 -15.25 -13.61
C PRO A 91 9.64 -15.58 -14.02
N ASN A 92 9.21 -15.10 -15.20
CA ASN A 92 7.86 -15.29 -15.73
C ASN A 92 6.73 -14.73 -14.83
N GLU A 93 7.00 -13.69 -14.05
CA GLU A 93 5.98 -12.99 -13.27
C GLU A 93 4.88 -12.43 -14.20
N SER A 94 3.62 -12.79 -13.95
CA SER A 94 2.51 -12.28 -14.76
C SER A 94 2.34 -10.76 -14.59
N SER A 95 1.80 -10.08 -15.59
CA SER A 95 1.51 -8.63 -15.51
C SER A 95 0.60 -8.28 -14.33
N GLN A 96 -0.34 -9.16 -13.96
CA GLN A 96 -1.19 -8.95 -12.78
C GLN A 96 -0.40 -9.04 -11.47
N ALA A 97 0.52 -10.02 -11.37
CA ALA A 97 1.36 -10.20 -10.19
C ALA A 97 2.34 -9.02 -10.01
N ILE A 98 2.94 -8.52 -11.10
CA ILE A 98 3.79 -7.32 -11.08
C ILE A 98 3.02 -6.13 -10.48
N ILE A 99 1.83 -5.85 -11.00
CA ILE A 99 1.02 -4.71 -10.52
C ILE A 99 0.58 -4.93 -9.07
N LEU A 100 0.19 -6.15 -8.71
CA LEU A 100 -0.20 -6.47 -7.34
C LEU A 100 0.96 -6.23 -6.36
N ARG A 101 2.17 -6.71 -6.71
CA ARG A 101 3.39 -6.46 -5.95
C ARG A 101 3.61 -4.96 -5.74
N SER A 102 3.60 -4.18 -6.82
CA SER A 102 3.78 -2.73 -6.79
C SER A 102 2.82 -2.03 -5.83
N ILE A 103 1.51 -2.30 -5.97
CA ILE A 103 0.51 -1.58 -5.18
C ILE A 103 0.50 -2.01 -3.72
N ILE A 104 0.79 -3.29 -3.42
CA ILE A 104 0.87 -3.77 -2.04
C ILE A 104 2.11 -3.20 -1.35
N LEU A 105 3.29 -3.27 -1.98
CA LEU A 105 4.52 -2.70 -1.42
C LEU A 105 4.38 -1.20 -1.16
N LEU A 106 3.79 -0.47 -2.12
CA LEU A 106 3.49 0.95 -1.95
C LEU A 106 2.59 1.19 -0.74
N ASN A 107 1.48 0.45 -0.63
CA ASN A 107 0.53 0.65 0.46
C ASN A 107 1.11 0.27 1.83
N MET A 108 1.93 -0.78 1.92
CA MET A 108 2.66 -1.11 3.15
C MET A 108 3.61 0.02 3.55
N GLY A 109 4.31 0.60 2.57
CA GLY A 109 5.27 1.67 2.80
C GLY A 109 4.65 2.99 3.24
N VAL A 110 3.62 3.46 2.53
CA VAL A 110 2.89 4.69 2.92
C VAL A 110 2.10 4.52 4.22
N ASN A 111 1.79 3.30 4.65
CA ASN A 111 1.21 3.03 5.96
C ASN A 111 2.27 2.70 7.04
N GLU A 112 3.55 3.02 6.78
CA GLU A 112 4.65 2.94 7.74
C GLU A 112 4.92 1.54 8.32
N HIS A 113 4.70 0.49 7.53
CA HIS A 113 5.13 -0.85 7.90
C HIS A 113 6.66 -0.92 8.06
N ASP A 114 7.14 -1.32 9.24
CA ASP A 114 8.56 -1.23 9.62
C ASP A 114 9.49 -1.95 8.62
N LYS A 115 9.24 -3.23 8.32
CA LYS A 115 10.10 -3.98 7.39
C LYS A 115 10.10 -3.39 5.98
N THR A 116 8.96 -2.83 5.55
CA THR A 116 8.87 -2.20 4.23
C THR A 116 9.66 -0.90 4.19
N ARG A 117 9.64 -0.13 5.28
CA ARG A 117 10.42 1.10 5.43
C ARG A 117 11.92 0.80 5.39
N ASP A 118 12.36 -0.19 6.15
CA ASP A 118 13.78 -0.52 6.27
C ASP A 118 14.33 -1.01 4.91
N GLU A 119 13.59 -1.86 4.21
CA GLU A 119 13.96 -2.31 2.87
C GLU A 119 13.91 -1.18 1.83
N ALA A 120 12.91 -0.31 1.86
CA ALA A 120 12.84 0.86 0.99
C ALA A 120 14.03 1.80 1.20
N ALA A 121 14.41 2.06 2.45
CA ALA A 121 15.58 2.88 2.79
C ALA A 121 16.87 2.25 2.25
N ALA A 122 17.09 0.95 2.48
CA ALA A 122 18.27 0.24 1.98
C ALA A 122 18.37 0.30 0.45
N ARG A 123 17.25 0.09 -0.26
CA ARG A 123 17.22 0.18 -1.73
C ARG A 123 17.42 1.60 -2.25
N PHE A 124 16.86 2.60 -1.58
CA PHE A 124 17.07 4.00 -1.90
C PHE A 124 18.54 4.39 -1.73
N GLU A 125 19.15 4.08 -0.59
CA GLU A 125 20.56 4.34 -0.34
C GLU A 125 21.47 3.67 -1.39
N LYS A 126 21.17 2.43 -1.77
CA LYS A 126 21.93 1.72 -2.81
C LYS A 126 21.98 2.52 -4.13
N ILE A 127 20.86 3.11 -4.56
CA ILE A 127 20.81 3.95 -5.77
C ILE A 127 21.74 5.15 -5.65
N PHE A 128 21.71 5.87 -4.53
CA PHE A 128 22.37 7.18 -4.40
C PHE A 128 23.82 7.11 -3.89
N ILE A 129 24.23 6.02 -3.24
CA ILE A 129 25.60 5.85 -2.73
C ILE A 129 26.49 5.13 -3.76
N GLY A 130 25.93 4.31 -4.65
CA GLY A 130 26.70 3.64 -5.69
C GLY A 130 26.86 4.50 -6.94
N ASN A 131 28.06 5.03 -7.18
CA ASN A 131 28.51 5.60 -8.47
C ASN A 131 28.65 4.52 -9.57
N ASN A 132 27.77 3.51 -9.60
CA ASN A 132 27.86 2.40 -10.54
C ASN A 132 26.67 2.41 -11.48
N GLU A 133 26.96 2.30 -12.77
CA GLU A 133 25.99 2.11 -13.85
C GLU A 133 25.10 0.86 -13.67
N ASP A 134 25.48 -0.04 -12.75
CA ASP A 134 24.78 -1.27 -12.37
C ASP A 134 23.69 -1.12 -11.29
N ASN A 135 23.43 0.11 -10.81
CA ASN A 135 22.38 0.36 -9.80
C ASN A 135 20.97 0.34 -10.40
N PHE A 136 20.53 -0.83 -10.83
CA PHE A 136 19.19 -1.05 -11.36
C PHE A 136 18.16 -1.22 -10.24
N MET A 137 17.16 -0.35 -10.20
CA MET A 137 15.92 -0.57 -9.46
C MET A 137 14.77 -0.80 -10.43
N ASP A 138 14.07 -1.91 -10.23
CA ASP A 138 12.86 -2.29 -10.96
C ASP A 138 11.86 -1.11 -10.99
N PRO A 139 11.50 -0.59 -12.17
CA PRO A 139 10.56 0.52 -12.32
C PRO A 139 9.24 0.32 -11.58
N ASN A 140 8.80 -0.93 -11.43
CA ASN A 140 7.54 -1.28 -10.78
C ASN A 140 7.55 -1.03 -9.26
N ILE A 141 8.71 -0.97 -8.61
CA ILE A 141 8.81 -0.70 -7.17
C ILE A 141 9.31 0.71 -6.84
N ARG A 142 9.77 1.49 -7.82
CA ARG A 142 10.30 2.85 -7.59
C ARG A 142 9.31 3.73 -6.82
N GLY A 143 8.04 3.68 -7.22
CA GLY A 143 6.98 4.43 -6.53
C GLY A 143 6.85 4.04 -5.05
N ALA A 144 6.92 2.73 -4.75
CA ALA A 144 6.88 2.24 -3.38
C ALA A 144 8.10 2.73 -2.57
N VAL A 145 9.30 2.63 -3.13
CA VAL A 145 10.54 3.06 -2.47
C VAL A 145 10.52 4.57 -2.22
N TYR A 146 10.33 5.36 -3.28
CA TYR A 146 10.43 6.82 -3.21
C TYR A 146 9.38 7.43 -2.28
N LEU A 147 8.13 7.00 -2.37
CA LEU A 147 7.07 7.53 -1.49
C LEU A 147 7.26 7.11 -0.03
N THR A 148 7.80 5.92 0.21
CA THR A 148 8.10 5.45 1.57
C THR A 148 9.20 6.29 2.21
N VAL A 149 10.31 6.51 1.49
CA VAL A 149 11.43 7.31 2.01
C VAL A 149 11.03 8.79 2.13
N ALA A 150 10.29 9.34 1.16
CA ALA A 150 9.82 10.72 1.20
C ALA A 150 8.99 11.02 2.46
N LYS A 151 8.22 10.06 2.97
CA LYS A 151 7.35 10.25 4.14
C LYS A 151 8.09 10.60 5.44
N ARG A 152 9.36 10.18 5.57
CA ARG A 152 10.26 10.57 6.68
C ARG A 152 11.52 11.29 6.20
N GLY A 153 11.54 11.67 4.92
CA GLY A 153 12.67 12.30 4.29
C GLY A 153 12.92 13.69 4.84
N ASN A 154 14.18 14.12 4.80
CA ASN A 154 14.57 15.49 5.07
C ASN A 154 14.94 16.21 3.74
N GLN A 155 15.48 17.43 3.83
CA GLN A 155 15.89 18.18 2.65
C GLN A 155 16.86 17.40 1.74
N ARG A 156 17.79 16.64 2.32
CA ARG A 156 18.74 15.82 1.55
C ARG A 156 18.01 14.74 0.75
N THR A 157 17.06 14.04 1.37
CA THR A 157 16.21 13.05 0.68
C THR A 157 15.44 13.69 -0.47
N PHE A 158 14.90 14.89 -0.25
CA PHE A 158 14.18 15.63 -1.28
C PHE A 158 15.09 15.98 -2.47
N ASP A 159 16.29 16.48 -2.20
CA ASP A 159 17.25 16.83 -3.24
C ASP A 159 17.68 15.61 -4.07
N GLN A 160 17.87 14.45 -3.41
CA GLN A 160 18.13 13.16 -4.06
C GLN A 160 16.95 12.68 -4.92
N LEU A 161 15.71 12.85 -4.47
CA LEU A 161 14.53 12.46 -5.24
C LEU A 161 14.28 13.34 -6.48
N LYS A 162 14.84 14.56 -6.50
CA LYS A 162 14.68 15.52 -7.60
C LYS A 162 15.69 15.30 -8.73
N SER A 163 16.88 14.82 -8.41
CA SER A 163 17.98 14.55 -9.37
C SER A 163 17.70 13.32 -10.22
#